data_AF-A0A5J4LQ32-F1
#
_entry.id   AF-A0A5J4LQ32-F1
#
_cell.length_a   1.000
_cell.length_b   1.000
_cell.length_c   1.000
_cell.angle_alpha   90.00
_cell.angle_beta   90.00
_cell.angle_gamma   90.00
#
_symmetry.space_group_name_H-M   'P 1'
#
loop_
_entity.id
_entity.type
_entity.pdbx_description
1 polymer ?
#
loop_
_entity_poly.entity_id
_entity_poly.type
_entity_poly.pdbx_seq_one_letter_code
_entity_poly.pdbx_strand_id
1 'polypeptide(L)'
;MPATAAGSRATRSGTGHPGLTDLNVMGLHSPASAITSAIIFNAVIIVALIPLALRGVRYTPASAHDLLRRNLTRYGLGGLVAPFIGIRLIDLLVSHIPGLG
;
A
#
# COMPACT_ATOMS: atom_id res chain seq x y z
N MET A 1 -28.32 -34.54 33.35
CA MET A 1 -27.99 -34.39 31.92
C MET A 1 -27.58 -32.94 31.68
N PRO A 2 -26.27 -32.66 31.50
CA PRO A 2 -25.73 -31.32 31.29
C PRO A 2 -25.65 -30.97 29.79
N ALA A 3 -25.94 -29.73 29.42
CA ALA A 3 -25.62 -29.18 28.09
C ALA A 3 -25.28 -27.68 28.21
N THR A 4 -24.35 -27.36 29.11
CA THR A 4 -23.55 -26.13 29.07
C THR A 4 -22.44 -26.30 28.02
N ALA A 5 -22.78 -26.09 26.76
CA ALA A 5 -21.82 -26.10 25.65
C ALA A 5 -22.29 -25.17 24.52
N ALA A 6 -22.48 -23.90 24.85
CA ALA A 6 -22.48 -22.81 23.87
C ALA A 6 -21.35 -21.84 24.22
N GLY A 7 -20.17 -22.42 24.42
CA GLY A 7 -18.93 -21.68 24.48
C GLY A 7 -18.59 -21.08 23.12
N SER A 8 -17.97 -19.90 23.18
CA SER A 8 -17.02 -19.43 22.17
C SER A 8 -17.59 -18.94 20.83
N ARG A 9 -18.63 -18.10 20.85
CA ARG A 9 -18.97 -17.22 19.70
C ARG A 9 -18.59 -15.75 19.89
N ALA A 10 -17.99 -15.38 21.02
CA ALA A 10 -17.83 -13.98 21.44
C ALA A 10 -16.38 -13.48 21.58
N THR A 11 -15.38 -14.15 21.00
CA THR A 11 -13.97 -13.72 21.09
C THR A 11 -13.26 -13.70 19.75
N ARG A 12 -13.98 -13.42 18.65
CA ARG A 12 -13.33 -12.94 17.41
C ARG A 12 -12.95 -11.46 17.55
N SER A 13 -12.44 -11.08 18.72
CA SER A 13 -11.65 -9.87 18.90
C SER A 13 -10.38 -10.15 18.12
N GLY A 14 -10.24 -9.55 16.93
CA GLY A 14 -8.97 -9.54 16.23
C GLY A 14 -7.93 -8.93 17.17
N THR A 15 -7.19 -9.78 17.87
CA THR A 15 -6.09 -9.42 18.72
C THR A 15 -4.97 -8.96 17.82
N GLY A 16 -5.04 -7.68 17.43
CA GLY A 16 -3.94 -6.96 16.82
C GLY A 16 -2.72 -7.19 17.69
N HIS A 17 -1.74 -7.90 17.15
CA HIS A 17 -0.48 -8.15 17.84
C HIS A 17 0.15 -6.78 18.11
N PRO A 18 0.48 -6.43 19.36
CA PRO A 18 0.99 -5.09 19.71
C PRO A 18 2.29 -4.72 18.97
N GLY A 19 3.00 -5.69 18.37
CA GLY A 19 4.16 -5.48 17.50
C GLY A 19 3.85 -5.00 16.07
N LEU A 20 2.58 -4.96 15.65
CA LEU A 20 2.18 -4.38 14.34
C LEU A 20 2.38 -2.86 14.30
N THR A 21 2.41 -2.21 15.46
CA THR A 21 2.70 -0.79 15.61
C THR A 21 4.14 -0.47 15.22
N ASP A 22 5.09 -1.38 15.49
CA ASP A 22 6.52 -1.20 15.14
C ASP A 22 6.81 -1.47 13.66
N LEU A 23 5.94 -2.20 12.96
CA LEU A 23 5.96 -2.36 11.50
C LEU A 23 5.36 -1.16 10.77
N ASN A 24 4.77 -0.18 11.48
CA ASN A 24 4.29 1.07 10.92
C ASN A 24 5.46 2.02 10.63
N VAL A 25 6.32 1.63 9.68
CA VAL A 25 7.47 2.42 9.21
C VAL A 25 7.05 3.82 8.68
N MET A 26 5.77 4.01 8.38
CA MET A 26 5.20 5.25 7.81
C MET A 26 4.48 6.14 8.82
N GLY A 27 4.28 5.72 10.07
CA GLY A 27 3.59 6.53 11.09
C GLY A 27 2.19 6.99 10.67
N LEU A 28 1.37 6.08 10.12
CA LEU A 28 -0.03 6.33 9.76
C LEU A 28 -0.92 6.36 11.02
N HIS A 29 -1.92 7.25 11.03
CA HIS A 29 -2.70 7.63 12.22
C HIS A 29 -3.59 6.51 12.80
N SER A 30 -4.08 5.60 11.94
CA SER A 30 -4.87 4.44 12.36
C SER A 30 -4.71 3.27 11.37
N PRO A 31 -4.72 1.99 11.81
CA PRO A 31 -4.67 0.83 10.92
C PRO A 31 -5.78 0.84 9.84
N ALA A 32 -6.96 1.40 10.15
CA ALA A 32 -8.06 1.49 9.20
C ALA A 32 -7.82 2.55 8.10
N SER A 33 -7.19 3.69 8.43
CA SER A 33 -6.85 4.73 7.44
C SER A 33 -5.74 4.24 6.51
N ALA A 34 -4.79 3.47 7.04
CA ALA A 34 -3.71 2.87 6.27
C ALA A 34 -4.23 1.90 5.20
N ILE A 35 -5.14 0.99 5.57
CA ILE A 35 -5.75 0.04 4.64
C ILE A 35 -6.55 0.77 3.56
N THR A 36 -7.36 1.76 3.95
CA THR A 36 -8.18 2.55 3.03
C THR A 36 -7.30 3.33 2.04
N SER A 37 -6.25 3.98 2.52
CA SER A 37 -5.31 4.73 1.70
C SER A 37 -4.54 3.84 0.73
N ALA A 38 -4.14 2.62 1.16
CA ALA A 38 -3.51 1.64 0.28
C ALA A 38 -4.43 1.18 -0.86
N ILE A 39 -5.72 0.93 -0.57
CA ILE A 39 -6.70 0.55 -1.58
C ILE A 39 -6.93 1.70 -2.58
N ILE A 40 -7.09 2.94 -2.09
CA ILE A 40 -7.25 4.12 -2.94
C ILE A 40 -6.02 4.32 -3.83
N PHE A 41 -4.81 4.20 -3.26
CA PHE A 41 -3.57 4.32 -4.04
C PHE A 41 -3.51 3.29 -5.16
N ASN A 42 -3.83 2.02 -4.88
CA ASN A 42 -3.85 0.97 -5.89
C ASN A 42 -4.85 1.26 -7.02
N ALA A 43 -6.02 1.83 -6.72
CA ALA A 43 -6.98 2.21 -7.74
C ALA A 43 -6.46 3.36 -8.63
N VAL A 44 -5.86 4.39 -8.03
CA VAL A 44 -5.33 5.56 -8.74
C VAL A 44 -4.09 5.19 -9.57
N ILE A 45 -3.17 4.39 -9.02
CA ILE A 45 -1.89 4.09 -9.67
C ILE A 45 -2.09 3.27 -10.94
N ILE A 46 -3.07 2.37 -10.98
CA ILE A 46 -3.39 1.59 -12.19
C ILE A 46 -3.79 2.55 -13.33
N VAL A 47 -4.73 3.48 -13.06
CA VAL A 47 -5.19 4.46 -14.05
C VAL A 47 -4.04 5.34 -14.54
N ALA A 48 -3.16 5.77 -13.62
CA ALA A 48 -1.98 6.57 -13.96
C ALA A 48 -0.95 5.81 -14.82
N LEU A 49 -0.83 4.48 -14.63
CA LEU A 49 0.12 3.64 -15.35
C LEU A 49 -0.36 3.22 -16.75
N ILE A 50 -1.68 3.17 -17.01
CA ILE A 50 -2.23 2.86 -18.34
C ILE A 50 -1.61 3.72 -19.46
N PRO A 51 -1.61 5.07 -19.39
CA PRO A 51 -1.01 5.88 -20.44
C PRO A 51 0.51 5.69 -20.56
N LEU A 52 1.19 5.39 -19.45
CA LEU A 52 2.62 5.09 -19.46
C LEU A 52 2.91 3.77 -20.19
N ALA A 53 2.07 2.75 -19.97
CA ALA A 53 2.15 1.47 -20.66
C ALA A 53 1.89 1.61 -22.17
N LEU A 54 0.93 2.47 -22.56
CA LEU A 54 0.60 2.73 -23.96
C LEU A 54 1.66 3.54 -24.71
N ARG A 55 2.40 4.43 -24.04
CA ARG A 55 3.47 5.23 -24.66
C ARG A 55 4.68 4.39 -25.09
N GLY A 56 4.82 3.18 -24.56
CA GLY A 56 5.97 2.31 -24.81
C GLY A 56 7.27 2.88 -24.24
N VAL A 57 8.22 2.00 -23.90
CA VAL A 57 9.54 2.45 -23.44
C VAL A 57 10.44 2.60 -24.65
N ARG A 58 11.05 3.78 -24.83
CA ARG A 58 12.02 4.02 -25.92
C ARG A 58 13.16 3.00 -25.82
N TYR A 59 13.23 2.08 -26.76
CA TYR A 59 14.30 1.11 -26.84
C TYR A 59 15.59 1.80 -27.28
N THR A 60 16.61 1.77 -26.43
CA THR A 60 17.96 2.28 -26.77
C THR A 60 18.86 1.06 -26.94
N PRO A 61 19.57 0.89 -28.07
CA PRO A 61 20.49 -0.23 -28.23
C PRO A 61 21.61 -0.12 -27.20
N ALA A 62 21.64 -1.07 -26.27
CA ALA A 62 22.67 -1.23 -25.24
C ALA A 62 22.77 -2.72 -24.89
N SER A 63 23.85 -3.12 -24.20
CA SER A 63 23.99 -4.50 -23.74
C SER A 63 22.81 -4.87 -22.81
N ALA A 64 22.42 -6.15 -22.80
CA ALA A 64 21.34 -6.62 -21.93
C ALA A 64 21.60 -6.29 -20.44
N HIS A 65 22.86 -6.32 -20.03
CA HIS A 65 23.28 -5.97 -18.68
C HIS A 65 23.05 -4.47 -18.36
N ASP A 66 23.38 -3.59 -19.30
CA ASP A 66 23.20 -2.14 -19.14
C ASP A 66 21.72 -1.74 -19.16
N LEU A 67 20.92 -2.38 -20.00
CA LEU A 67 19.47 -2.20 -20.04
C LEU A 67 18.82 -2.64 -18.72
N LEU A 68 19.18 -3.82 -18.22
CA LEU A 68 18.65 -4.33 -16.96
C LEU A 68 18.97 -3.38 -15.80
N ARG A 69 20.23 -2.93 -15.68
CA ARG A 69 20.64 -1.99 -14.61
C ARG A 69 19.90 -0.66 -14.68
N ARG A 70 19.75 -0.07 -15.86
CA ARG A 70 19.03 1.21 -16.04
C ARG A 70 17.54 1.07 -15.76
N ASN A 71 16.94 -0.04 -16.17
CA ASN A 71 15.52 -0.30 -15.91
C ASN A 71 15.26 -0.62 -14.45
N LEU A 72 16.11 -1.42 -13.79
CA LEU A 72 15.99 -1.68 -12.35
C LEU A 72 16.18 -0.40 -11.53
N THR A 73 17.16 0.43 -11.87
CA THR A 73 17.36 1.68 -11.12
C THR A 73 16.21 2.63 -11.34
N ARG A 74 15.76 2.90 -12.57
CA ARG A 74 14.66 3.86 -12.81
C ARG A 74 13.28 3.33 -12.41
N TYR A 75 12.89 2.17 -12.90
CA TYR A 75 11.57 1.59 -12.64
C TYR A 75 11.50 0.84 -11.31
N GLY A 76 12.62 0.32 -10.81
CA GLY A 76 12.68 -0.30 -9.48
C GLY A 76 12.70 0.73 -8.35
N LEU A 77 13.55 1.78 -8.40
CA LEU A 77 13.49 2.85 -7.38
C LEU A 77 12.19 3.63 -7.49
N GLY A 78 11.74 3.96 -8.71
CA GLY A 78 10.46 4.64 -8.92
C GLY A 78 9.28 3.84 -8.38
N GLY A 79 9.23 2.54 -8.68
CA GLY A 79 8.19 1.63 -8.19
C GLY A 79 8.26 1.38 -6.68
N LEU A 80 9.45 1.45 -6.08
CA LEU A 80 9.62 1.36 -4.64
C LEU A 80 9.17 2.64 -3.95
N VAL A 81 9.53 3.82 -4.43
CA VAL A 81 9.27 5.10 -3.74
C VAL A 81 7.86 5.63 -3.98
N ALA A 82 7.30 5.45 -5.19
CA ALA A 82 5.97 5.93 -5.56
C ALA A 82 4.83 5.54 -4.60
N PRO A 83 4.69 4.26 -4.16
CA PRO A 83 3.62 3.88 -3.22
C PRO A 83 3.78 4.56 -1.87
N PHE A 84 5.01 4.82 -1.42
CA PHE A 84 5.21 5.42 -0.10
C PHE A 84 4.78 6.87 -0.08
N ILE A 85 5.16 7.63 -1.10
CA ILE A 85 4.77 9.03 -1.24
C ILE A 85 3.26 9.13 -1.50
N GLY A 86 2.73 8.29 -2.39
CA GLY A 86 1.31 8.31 -2.75
C GLY A 86 0.39 8.00 -1.58
N ILE A 87 0.66 6.93 -0.83
CA ILE A 87 -0.13 6.55 0.35
C ILE A 87 -0.07 7.64 1.42
N ARG A 88 1.11 8.22 1.68
CA ARG A 88 1.25 9.30 2.68
C ARG A 88 0.46 10.54 2.30
N LEU A 89 0.47 10.93 1.02
CA LEU A 89 -0.31 12.06 0.52
C LEU A 89 -1.82 11.79 0.61
N ILE A 90 -2.26 10.58 0.27
CA ILE A 90 -3.68 10.19 0.37
C ILE A 90 -4.13 10.18 1.83
N ASP A 91 -3.34 9.60 2.75
CA ASP A 91 -3.68 9.58 4.18
C ASP A 91 -3.75 10.99 4.77
N LEU A 92 -2.84 11.89 4.37
CA LEU A 92 -2.91 13.30 4.77
C LEU A 92 -4.16 14.00 4.22
N LEU A 93 -4.55 13.74 2.98
CA LEU A 93 -5.77 14.32 2.40
C LEU A 93 -7.05 13.76 3.06
N VAL A 94 -7.08 12.46 3.36
CA VAL A 94 -8.22 11.79 3.99
C VAL A 94 -8.37 12.20 5.46
N SER A 95 -7.27 12.35 6.19
CA SER A 95 -7.28 12.78 7.60
C SER A 95 -7.76 14.23 7.80
N HIS A 96 -7.71 15.08 6.77
CA HIS A 96 -8.27 16.42 6.81
C HIS A 96 -9.80 16.47 6.56
N ILE A 97 -10.44 15.34 6.22
CA ILE A 97 -11.89 15.25 6.06
C ILE A 97 -12.53 15.05 7.44
N PRO A 98 -13.32 16.02 7.97
CA PRO A 98 -13.93 15.90 9.29
C PRO A 98 -14.92 14.72 9.33
N GLY A 99 -14.65 13.73 10.19
CA GLY A 99 -15.49 12.53 10.35
C GLY A 99 -14.77 11.18 10.15
N LEU A 100 -13.50 11.18 9.72
CA LEU A 100 -12.69 9.96 9.51
C LEU A 100 -11.34 9.96 10.26
N GLY A 101 -11.06 10.99 11.08
CA GLY A 101 -9.85 11.13 11.90
C GLY A 101 -9.98 10.55 13.29
#